data_AF-A0A3S4YGJ1-F1
#
_entry.id   AF-A0A3S4YGJ1-F1
#
_cell.length_a   1.000
_cell.length_b   1.000
_cell.length_c   1.000
_cell.angle_alpha   90.00
_cell.angle_beta   90.00
_cell.angle_gamma   90.00
#
_symmetry.space_group_name_H-M   'P 1'
#
loop_
_entity.id
_entity.type
_entity.pdbx_description
1 polymer ?
#
loop_
_entity_poly.entity_id
_entity_poly.type
_entity_poly.pdbx_seq_one_letter_code
_entity_poly.pdbx_strand_id
1 'polypeptide(L)'
;MNFSNKLLIIIIFFFIILGCKKENTTANIHKTIDEQKLEIDVNYIKDIDTSSVGILVRKKNKTQEDKLLILKNTAFCLCYSKEEQFVLQVNPDNYNVIGDNTIQAYVQNSDIETQLLIRNKELNKLVDNWHKKVYRTKPKEEKSDQKSFLIIMKCLDFYNSKELKDYIDSLRINKTI
;
A
#
# COMPACT_ATOMS: atom_id res chain seq x y z
N MET A 1 47.10 28.47 -17.57
CA MET A 1 45.91 28.03 -18.35
C MET A 1 46.03 26.54 -18.58
N ASN A 2 45.41 25.75 -17.68
CA ASN A 2 45.56 24.30 -17.62
C ASN A 2 44.58 23.61 -18.57
N PHE A 3 45.08 23.24 -19.74
CA PHE A 3 44.37 22.42 -20.74
C PHE A 3 43.84 21.11 -20.15
N SER A 4 44.49 20.60 -19.10
CA SER A 4 44.13 19.36 -18.39
C SER A 4 42.83 19.45 -17.57
N ASN A 5 42.49 20.60 -16.98
CA ASN A 5 41.26 20.73 -16.19
C ASN A 5 40.02 20.89 -17.08
N LYS A 6 40.16 21.47 -18.27
CA LYS A 6 39.06 21.53 -19.24
C LYS A 6 38.78 20.16 -19.86
N LEU A 7 39.81 19.37 -20.15
CA LEU A 7 39.65 18.02 -20.67
C LEU A 7 39.00 17.08 -19.63
N LEU A 8 39.37 17.20 -18.35
CA LEU A 8 38.77 16.42 -17.26
C LEU A 8 37.29 16.76 -17.05
N ILE A 9 36.91 18.04 -17.13
CA ILE A 9 35.51 18.48 -17.02
C ILE A 9 34.69 18.00 -18.22
N ILE A 10 35.24 18.00 -19.43
CA ILE A 10 34.57 17.49 -20.63
C ILE A 10 34.35 15.96 -20.52
N ILE A 11 35.34 15.22 -20.02
CA ILE A 11 35.22 13.77 -19.81
C ILE A 11 34.15 13.46 -18.75
N ILE A 12 34.11 14.21 -17.64
CA ILE A 12 33.08 14.04 -16.60
C ILE A 12 31.68 14.36 -17.14
N PHE A 13 31.52 15.41 -17.95
CA PHE A 13 30.24 15.70 -18.62
C PHE A 13 29.85 14.61 -19.63
N PHE A 14 30.82 14.01 -20.33
CA PHE A 14 30.57 12.90 -21.25
C PHE A 14 30.04 11.67 -20.50
N PHE A 15 30.59 11.35 -19.32
CA PHE A 15 30.09 10.25 -18.47
C PHE A 15 28.73 10.54 -17.83
N ILE A 16 28.41 11.80 -17.53
CA ILE A 16 27.06 12.19 -17.03
C ILE A 16 26.01 12.08 -18.15
N ILE A 17 26.37 12.37 -19.41
CA ILE A 17 25.47 12.26 -20.57
C ILE A 17 25.36 10.80 -21.08
N LEU A 18 26.41 9.98 -20.94
CA LEU A 18 26.39 8.53 -21.27
C LEU A 18 25.80 7.65 -20.15
N GLY A 19 25.68 8.15 -18.92
CA GLY A 19 25.08 7.45 -17.78
C GLY A 19 23.55 7.33 -17.81
N CYS A 20 22.88 7.97 -18.76
CA CYS A 20 21.44 7.89 -18.98
C CYS A 20 21.09 7.10 -20.25
N LYS A 21 21.64 5.90 -20.40
CA LYS A 21 21.03 4.87 -21.24
C LYS A 21 20.44 3.79 -20.33
N LYS A 22 19.32 4.14 -19.70
CA LYS A 22 18.44 3.14 -19.09
C LYS A 22 17.83 2.38 -20.26
N GLU A 23 18.18 1.11 -20.41
CA GLU A 23 17.48 0.22 -21.33
C GLU A 23 15.98 0.33 -21.04
N ASN A 24 15.21 0.58 -22.09
CA ASN A 24 13.76 0.71 -22.05
C ASN A 24 13.13 -0.65 -21.75
N THR A 25 13.16 -1.10 -20.50
CA THR A 25 12.36 -2.22 -20.00
C THR A 25 10.95 -1.76 -19.57
N THR A 26 10.48 -0.62 -20.07
CA THR A 26 9.10 -0.14 -19.93
C THR A 26 8.34 -0.12 -21.26
N ALA A 27 9.03 -0.21 -22.40
CA ALA A 27 8.40 -0.26 -23.72
C ALA A 27 7.77 -1.63 -24.06
N ASN A 28 8.16 -2.70 -23.36
CA ASN A 28 7.56 -4.03 -23.52
C ASN A 28 6.45 -4.35 -22.52
N ILE A 29 6.25 -3.52 -21.47
CA ILE A 29 5.13 -3.70 -20.53
C ILE A 29 3.92 -2.89 -21.01
N HIS A 30 4.14 -1.70 -21.58
CA HIS A 30 3.05 -0.90 -22.15
C HIS A 30 2.48 -1.47 -23.45
N LYS A 31 3.22 -2.32 -24.18
CA LYS A 31 2.71 -2.91 -25.43
C LYS A 31 1.88 -4.18 -25.23
N THR A 32 1.88 -4.77 -24.03
CA THR A 32 1.10 -5.98 -23.74
C THR A 32 -0.25 -5.72 -23.06
N ILE A 33 -0.54 -4.47 -22.69
CA ILE A 33 -1.82 -4.11 -22.03
C ILE A 33 -2.87 -3.62 -23.04
N ASP A 34 -2.47 -3.22 -24.25
CA ASP A 34 -3.41 -2.59 -25.21
C ASP A 34 -4.24 -3.55 -26.08
N GLU A 35 -4.05 -4.86 -26.04
CA GLU A 35 -4.87 -5.79 -26.87
C GLU A 35 -5.22 -7.13 -26.20
N GLN A 36 -5.47 -7.15 -24.89
CA GLN A 36 -6.35 -8.17 -24.32
C GLN A 36 -7.73 -7.56 -24.12
N LYS A 37 -8.47 -7.48 -25.22
CA LYS A 37 -9.92 -7.41 -25.18
C LYS A 37 -10.38 -8.72 -24.55
N LEU A 38 -10.59 -8.70 -23.23
CA LEU A 38 -11.23 -9.81 -22.53
C LEU A 38 -12.63 -9.94 -23.13
N GLU A 39 -12.78 -10.83 -24.11
CA GLU A 39 -14.08 -11.34 -24.51
C GLU A 39 -14.61 -12.09 -23.29
N ILE A 40 -15.31 -11.35 -22.44
CA ILE A 40 -16.13 -11.94 -21.40
C ILE A 40 -17.19 -12.72 -22.16
N ASP A 41 -17.10 -14.05 -22.10
CA ASP A 41 -18.14 -14.93 -22.61
C ASP A 41 -19.45 -14.55 -21.91
N VAL A 42 -20.31 -13.85 -22.63
CA VAL A 42 -21.57 -13.28 -22.12
C VAL A 42 -22.50 -14.39 -21.61
N ASN A 43 -22.23 -15.66 -21.92
CA ASN A 43 -22.98 -16.78 -21.36
C ASN A 43 -22.58 -17.15 -19.92
N TYR A 44 -21.40 -16.76 -19.42
CA TYR A 44 -21.04 -16.97 -18.01
C TYR A 44 -21.75 -16.00 -17.06
N ILE A 45 -22.29 -14.89 -17.59
CA ILE A 45 -23.04 -13.89 -16.81
C ILE A 45 -24.51 -14.30 -16.58
N LYS A 46 -25.04 -15.24 -17.38
CA LYS A 46 -26.48 -15.58 -17.31
C LYS A 46 -26.90 -16.24 -15.99
N ASP A 47 -25.96 -16.81 -15.23
CA ASP A 47 -26.24 -17.47 -13.94
C ASP A 47 -25.76 -16.66 -12.72
N ILE A 48 -25.12 -15.50 -12.92
CA ILE A 48 -24.88 -14.54 -11.84
C ILE A 48 -26.14 -13.67 -11.78
N ASP A 49 -26.96 -13.90 -10.75
CA ASP A 49 -28.06 -13.00 -10.41
C ASP A 49 -27.53 -11.56 -10.44
N THR A 50 -27.92 -10.78 -11.45
CA THR A 50 -27.44 -9.41 -11.67
C THR A 50 -27.83 -8.47 -10.52
N SER A 51 -28.65 -8.96 -9.58
CA SER A 51 -28.86 -8.41 -8.23
C SER A 51 -27.59 -8.36 -7.36
N SER A 52 -26.53 -9.10 -7.72
CA SER A 52 -25.33 -9.34 -6.91
C SER A 52 -24.13 -8.46 -7.27
N VAL A 53 -24.24 -7.64 -8.33
CA VAL A 53 -23.22 -6.62 -8.60
C VAL A 53 -23.42 -5.49 -7.60
N GLY A 54 -22.72 -5.58 -6.47
CA GLY A 54 -22.82 -4.59 -5.40
C GLY A 54 -22.53 -3.19 -5.91
N ILE A 55 -23.55 -2.32 -5.92
CA ILE A 55 -23.37 -0.91 -6.23
C ILE A 55 -22.74 -0.25 -4.99
N LEU A 56 -21.51 0.24 -5.14
CA LEU A 56 -20.85 1.02 -4.09
C LEU A 56 -21.40 2.44 -4.09
N VAL A 57 -22.17 2.78 -3.05
CA VAL A 57 -22.70 4.14 -2.86
C VAL A 57 -21.80 4.91 -1.91
N ARG A 58 -21.42 6.14 -2.31
CA ARG A 58 -20.57 7.04 -1.52
C ARG A 58 -21.35 8.30 -1.15
N LYS A 59 -21.21 8.76 0.09
CA LYS A 59 -21.66 10.12 0.47
C LYS A 59 -20.92 11.17 -0.37
N LYS A 60 -21.68 12.05 -1.03
CA LYS A 60 -21.15 13.17 -1.81
C LYS A 60 -20.32 14.11 -0.95
N ASN A 61 -20.85 14.49 0.21
CA ASN A 61 -20.17 15.33 1.20
C ASN A 61 -19.73 14.47 2.39
N LYS A 62 -18.53 14.71 2.90
CA LYS A 62 -17.98 13.99 4.07
C LYS A 62 -17.89 14.92 5.25
N THR A 63 -18.42 14.44 6.37
CA THR A 63 -18.19 15.06 7.67
C THR A 63 -16.73 14.82 8.09
N GLN A 64 -16.26 15.58 9.07
CA GLN A 64 -14.94 15.36 9.67
C GLN A 64 -14.78 13.91 10.18
N GLU A 65 -15.81 13.33 10.80
CA GLU A 65 -15.79 11.94 11.25
C GLU A 65 -15.72 10.92 10.10
N ASP A 66 -16.38 11.19 8.97
CA ASP A 66 -16.24 10.33 7.78
C ASP A 66 -14.78 10.32 7.28
N LYS A 67 -14.11 11.49 7.29
CA LYS A 67 -12.70 11.63 6.88
C LYS A 67 -11.76 10.89 7.85
N LEU A 68 -11.96 11.08 9.15
CA LEU A 68 -11.19 10.40 10.20
C LEU A 68 -11.36 8.87 10.14
N LEU A 69 -12.58 8.40 9.84
CA LEU A 69 -12.84 6.97 9.65
C LEU A 69 -12.10 6.41 8.42
N ILE A 70 -12.09 7.12 7.29
CA ILE A 70 -11.31 6.73 6.11
C ILE A 70 -9.82 6.64 6.47
N LEU A 71 -9.30 7.63 7.20
CA LEU A 71 -7.91 7.63 7.64
C LEU A 71 -7.59 6.44 8.56
N LYS A 72 -8.47 6.17 9.54
CA LYS A 72 -8.33 5.04 10.46
C LYS A 72 -8.38 3.69 9.73
N ASN A 73 -9.29 3.53 8.77
CA ASN A 73 -9.38 2.33 7.96
C ASN A 73 -8.15 2.17 7.04
N THR A 74 -7.64 3.27 6.50
CA THR A 74 -6.39 3.24 5.72
C THR A 74 -5.20 2.84 6.59
N ALA A 75 -5.15 3.28 7.86
CA ALA A 75 -4.12 2.87 8.81
C ALA A 75 -4.11 1.35 9.04
N PHE A 76 -5.28 0.71 9.12
CA PHE A 76 -5.39 -0.75 9.18
C PHE A 76 -4.80 -1.40 7.93
N CYS A 77 -5.18 -0.94 6.73
CA CYS A 77 -4.66 -1.49 5.48
C CYS A 77 -3.15 -1.31 5.35
N LEU A 78 -2.60 -0.17 5.80
CA LEU A 78 -1.15 0.06 5.85
C LEU A 78 -0.45 -0.92 6.79
N CYS A 79 -1.00 -1.17 7.98
CA CYS A 79 -0.49 -2.21 8.88
C CYS A 79 -0.51 -3.57 8.19
N TYR A 80 -1.66 -3.94 7.62
CA TYR A 80 -1.85 -5.25 7.01
C TYR A 80 -0.86 -5.47 5.86
N SER A 81 -0.73 -4.52 4.95
CA SER A 81 0.24 -4.55 3.84
C SER A 81 1.68 -4.64 4.33
N LYS A 82 2.05 -3.92 5.40
CA LYS A 82 3.38 -3.98 6.01
C LYS A 82 3.70 -5.40 6.53
N GLU A 83 2.74 -6.01 7.23
CA GLU A 83 2.91 -7.36 7.78
C GLU A 83 2.94 -8.42 6.68
N GLU A 84 2.11 -8.31 5.63
CA GLU A 84 2.15 -9.21 4.48
C GLU A 84 3.50 -9.16 3.76
N GLN A 85 4.01 -7.95 3.49
CA GLN A 85 5.34 -7.78 2.89
C GLN A 85 6.43 -8.42 3.75
N PHE A 86 6.37 -8.23 5.06
CA PHE A 86 7.30 -8.87 5.98
C PHE A 86 7.22 -10.40 5.91
N VAL A 87 6.00 -10.96 5.95
CA VAL A 87 5.79 -12.41 5.92
C VAL A 87 6.27 -13.03 4.60
N LEU A 88 5.98 -12.39 3.47
CA LEU A 88 6.46 -12.81 2.15
C LEU A 88 8.00 -12.78 2.07
N GLN A 89 8.64 -11.79 2.69
CA GLN A 89 10.11 -11.71 2.74
C GLN A 89 10.73 -12.82 3.59
N VAL A 90 10.11 -13.21 4.69
CA VAL A 90 10.67 -14.22 5.60
C VAL A 90 10.24 -15.65 5.29
N ASN A 91 9.19 -15.86 4.49
CA ASN A 91 8.71 -17.18 4.05
C ASN A 91 8.13 -17.13 2.61
N PRO A 92 8.95 -16.86 1.58
CA PRO A 92 8.45 -16.63 0.22
C PRO A 92 7.71 -17.83 -0.38
N ASP A 93 8.08 -19.06 -0.01
CA ASP A 93 7.51 -20.28 -0.61
C ASP A 93 6.21 -20.75 0.05
N ASN A 94 5.82 -20.15 1.19
CA ASN A 94 4.69 -20.62 1.99
C ASN A 94 3.39 -19.81 1.77
N TYR A 95 3.43 -18.72 1.01
CA TYR A 95 2.32 -17.79 0.87
C TYR A 95 2.13 -17.33 -0.58
N ASN A 96 0.87 -17.25 -1.01
CA ASN A 96 0.51 -16.69 -2.30
C ASN A 96 0.28 -15.18 -2.20
N VAL A 97 0.68 -14.43 -3.23
CA VAL A 97 0.39 -13.00 -3.34
C VAL A 97 -0.97 -12.81 -3.99
N ILE A 98 -1.86 -12.09 -3.31
CA ILE A 98 -3.13 -11.63 -3.87
C ILE A 98 -3.05 -10.11 -4.01
N GLY A 99 -3.46 -9.57 -5.16
CA GLY A 99 -3.51 -8.12 -5.35
C GLY A 99 -4.60 -7.49 -4.48
N ASP A 100 -4.22 -6.54 -3.63
CA ASP A 100 -5.15 -5.74 -2.82
C ASP A 100 -5.15 -4.26 -3.26
N ASN A 101 -6.31 -3.76 -3.67
CA ASN A 101 -6.54 -2.37 -4.07
C ASN A 101 -7.29 -1.56 -3.00
N THR A 102 -7.45 -2.08 -1.79
CA THR A 102 -8.28 -1.47 -0.74
C THR A 102 -7.77 -0.09 -0.31
N ILE A 103 -6.45 0.09 -0.17
CA ILE A 103 -5.86 1.42 0.13
C ILE A 103 -6.22 2.42 -0.97
N GLN A 104 -6.10 2.02 -2.25
CA GLN A 104 -6.44 2.86 -3.38
C GLN A 104 -7.93 3.23 -3.37
N ALA A 105 -8.80 2.28 -3.02
CA ALA A 105 -10.23 2.53 -2.86
C ALA A 105 -10.51 3.57 -1.76
N TYR A 106 -9.83 3.51 -0.61
CA TYR A 106 -9.95 4.53 0.43
C TYR A 106 -9.44 5.90 -0.01
N VAL A 107 -8.30 5.95 -0.72
CA VAL A 107 -7.73 7.19 -1.29
C VAL A 107 -8.71 7.83 -2.28
N GLN A 108 -9.25 7.07 -3.23
CA GLN A 108 -10.28 7.54 -4.16
C GLN A 108 -11.56 7.98 -3.44
N ASN A 109 -11.86 7.32 -2.32
CA ASN A 109 -12.97 7.68 -1.44
C ASN A 109 -12.68 8.83 -0.48
N SER A 110 -11.52 9.47 -0.53
CA SER A 110 -11.15 10.58 0.36
C SER A 110 -11.09 11.93 -0.38
N ASP A 111 -11.00 13.04 0.36
CA ASP A 111 -10.69 14.37 -0.19
C ASP A 111 -9.17 14.64 -0.16
N ILE A 112 -8.73 15.76 -0.74
CA ILE A 112 -7.30 16.08 -0.87
C ILE A 112 -6.59 16.15 0.49
N GLU A 113 -7.23 16.78 1.49
CA GLU A 113 -6.68 16.90 2.85
C GLU A 113 -6.46 15.52 3.49
N THR A 114 -7.45 14.63 3.39
CA THR A 114 -7.36 13.26 3.89
C THR A 114 -6.29 12.47 3.13
N GLN A 115 -6.15 12.65 1.81
CA GLN A 115 -5.09 12.00 1.02
C GLN A 115 -3.68 12.43 1.47
N LEU A 116 -3.49 13.70 1.82
CA LEU A 116 -2.23 14.19 2.36
C LEU A 116 -1.90 13.54 3.70
N LEU A 117 -2.91 13.33 4.54
CA LEU A 117 -2.76 12.64 5.83
C LEU A 117 -2.49 11.14 5.67
N ILE A 118 -3.12 10.48 4.68
CA ILE A 118 -2.81 9.08 4.34
C ILE A 118 -1.33 8.93 3.93
N ARG A 119 -0.79 9.92 3.20
CA ARG A 119 0.62 9.94 2.75
C ARG A 119 1.57 10.54 3.80
N ASN A 120 1.08 10.90 4.98
CA ASN A 120 1.84 11.58 6.00
C ASN A 120 2.87 10.65 6.66
N LYS A 121 4.05 11.18 6.97
CA LYS A 121 5.14 10.45 7.63
C LYS A 121 4.77 10.00 9.06
N GLU A 122 3.97 10.77 9.80
CA GLU A 122 3.57 10.44 11.17
C GLU A 122 2.67 9.20 11.23
N LEU A 123 1.70 9.07 10.31
CA LEU A 123 0.88 7.86 10.22
C LEU A 123 1.76 6.63 9.90
N ASN A 124 2.66 6.75 8.94
CA ASN A 124 3.59 5.67 8.60
C ASN A 124 4.51 5.30 9.76
N LYS A 125 4.99 6.28 10.54
CA LYS A 125 5.78 6.01 11.75
C LYS A 125 4.99 5.21 12.80
N LEU A 126 3.69 5.46 12.96
CA LEU A 126 2.85 4.68 13.87
C LEU A 126 2.79 3.21 13.43
N VAL A 127 2.57 2.97 12.14
CA VAL A 127 2.58 1.63 11.55
C VAL A 127 3.94 0.96 11.72
N ASP A 128 5.03 1.67 11.42
CA ASP A 128 6.41 1.17 11.55
C ASP A 128 6.77 0.83 13.00
N ASN A 129 6.30 1.62 13.96
CA ASN A 129 6.51 1.34 15.37
C ASN A 129 5.66 0.16 15.84
N TRP A 130 4.41 0.05 15.39
CA TRP A 130 3.55 -1.08 15.72
C TRP A 130 4.08 -2.40 15.14
N HIS A 131 4.64 -2.36 13.92
CA HIS A 131 5.27 -3.49 13.25
C HIS A 131 6.33 -4.20 14.10
N LYS A 132 7.03 -3.47 14.99
CA LYS A 132 8.05 -4.05 15.87
C LYS A 132 7.48 -5.01 16.92
N LYS A 133 6.17 -4.96 17.21
CA LYS A 133 5.53 -5.89 18.16
C LYS A 133 5.47 -7.30 17.58
N VAL A 134 5.84 -8.30 18.39
CA VAL A 134 5.88 -9.70 17.97
C VAL A 134 4.50 -10.34 18.09
N TYR A 135 3.97 -10.83 16.98
CA TYR A 135 2.66 -11.52 16.90
C TYR A 135 2.82 -12.85 16.16
N ARG A 136 3.00 -13.92 16.92
CA ARG A 136 3.23 -15.27 16.37
C ARG A 136 2.61 -16.30 17.32
N THR A 137 2.02 -17.36 16.79
CA THR A 137 1.67 -18.52 17.60
C THR A 137 2.89 -19.42 17.79
N LYS A 138 2.86 -20.27 18.81
CA LYS A 138 3.71 -21.45 18.82
C LYS A 138 3.34 -22.33 17.62
N PRO A 139 4.29 -23.02 16.97
CA PRO A 139 3.98 -24.02 15.95
C PRO A 139 3.01 -25.06 16.54
N LYS A 140 2.09 -25.58 15.71
CA LYS A 140 1.17 -26.64 16.15
C LYS A 140 1.89 -27.95 16.48
N GLU A 141 3.09 -28.14 15.94
CA GLU A 141 3.95 -29.30 16.18
C GLU A 141 5.33 -28.81 16.62
N GLU A 142 5.89 -29.37 17.69
CA GLU A 142 7.22 -29.02 18.21
C GLU A 142 8.36 -29.18 17.18
N LYS A 143 8.10 -29.91 16.09
CA LYS A 143 9.06 -30.17 14.99
C LYS A 143 8.90 -29.26 13.77
N SER A 144 7.92 -28.36 13.77
CA SER A 144 7.68 -27.45 12.65
C SER A 144 8.33 -26.09 12.92
N ASP A 145 9.32 -25.72 12.10
CA ASP A 145 9.90 -24.38 12.11
C ASP A 145 8.94 -23.31 11.52
N GLN A 146 7.74 -23.70 11.06
CA GLN A 146 6.75 -22.78 10.52
C GLN A 146 6.11 -21.95 11.64
N LYS A 147 6.63 -20.74 11.81
CA LYS A 147 5.98 -19.70 12.62
C LYS A 147 4.71 -19.23 11.90
N SER A 148 3.54 -19.41 12.52
CA SER A 148 2.31 -18.80 12.01
C SER A 148 2.24 -17.34 12.48
N PHE A 149 2.11 -16.41 11.53
CA PHE A 149 2.00 -14.98 11.80
C PHE A 149 0.55 -14.60 12.04
N LEU A 150 0.31 -13.87 13.13
CA LEU A 150 -1.03 -13.40 13.49
C LEU A 150 -1.30 -12.01 12.90
N ILE A 151 -1.20 -11.89 11.58
CA ILE A 151 -1.28 -10.60 10.85
C ILE A 151 -2.58 -9.87 11.16
N ILE A 152 -3.74 -10.52 10.94
CA ILE A 152 -5.06 -9.93 11.16
C ILE A 152 -5.20 -9.45 12.60
N MET A 153 -4.82 -10.30 13.57
CA MET A 153 -4.91 -9.96 14.99
C MET A 153 -4.04 -8.74 15.33
N LYS A 154 -2.80 -8.71 14.83
CA LYS A 154 -1.88 -7.60 15.04
C LYS A 154 -2.44 -6.28 14.52
N CYS A 155 -3.04 -6.29 13.33
CA CYS A 155 -3.58 -5.07 12.73
C CYS A 155 -4.95 -4.68 13.29
N LEU A 156 -5.75 -5.64 13.77
CA LEU A 156 -6.95 -5.34 14.56
C LEU A 156 -6.58 -4.68 15.90
N ASP A 157 -5.55 -5.18 16.58
CA ASP A 157 -5.05 -4.55 17.80
C ASP A 157 -4.50 -3.16 17.52
N PHE A 158 -3.81 -2.95 16.39
CA PHE A 158 -3.38 -1.61 15.95
C PHE A 158 -4.56 -0.68 15.73
N TYR A 159 -5.59 -1.14 15.02
CA TYR A 159 -6.79 -0.36 14.72
C TYR A 159 -7.52 0.11 15.99
N ASN A 160 -7.42 -0.68 17.06
CA ASN A 160 -8.01 -0.38 18.36
C ASN A 160 -7.00 0.16 19.38
N SER A 161 -5.77 0.44 18.96
CA SER A 161 -4.70 0.89 19.85
C SER A 161 -4.93 2.31 20.36
N LYS A 162 -4.40 2.58 21.55
CA LYS A 162 -4.39 3.94 22.12
C LYS A 162 -3.57 4.88 21.24
N GLU A 163 -2.46 4.41 20.70
CA GLU A 163 -1.55 5.17 19.85
C GLU A 163 -2.24 5.68 18.58
N LEU A 164 -2.99 4.81 17.86
CA LEU A 164 -3.75 5.25 16.70
C LEU A 164 -4.93 6.15 17.11
N LYS A 165 -5.62 5.83 18.20
CA LYS A 165 -6.72 6.65 18.71
C LYS A 165 -6.26 8.07 19.03
N ASP A 166 -5.15 8.23 19.76
CA ASP A 166 -4.60 9.54 20.13
C ASP A 166 -4.20 10.35 18.89
N TYR A 167 -3.62 9.70 17.87
CA TYR A 167 -3.33 10.34 16.59
C TYR A 167 -4.60 10.85 15.90
N ILE A 168 -5.63 10.02 15.77
CA ILE A 168 -6.90 10.39 15.16
C ILE A 168 -7.59 11.52 15.95
N ASP A 169 -7.59 11.44 17.27
CA ASP A 169 -8.18 12.46 18.15
C ASP A 169 -7.43 13.80 18.06
N SER A 170 -6.10 13.78 17.87
CA SER A 170 -5.32 15.01 17.66
C SER A 170 -5.73 15.76 16.38
N LEU A 171 -6.05 15.03 15.31
CA LEU A 171 -6.53 15.60 14.06
C LEU A 171 -7.96 16.17 14.19
N ARG A 172 -8.78 15.56 15.05
CA ARG A 172 -10.11 16.05 15.40
C ARG A 172 -10.04 17.44 16.05
N ILE A 173 -9.13 17.61 17.00
CA ILE A 173 -8.97 18.86 17.78
C ILE A 173 -8.33 19.97 16.94
N ASN A 174 -7.29 19.65 16.17
CA ASN A 174 -6.53 20.65 15.43
C ASN A 174 -7.23 21.15 14.15
N LYS A 175 -8.45 20.66 13.83
CA LYS A 175 -9.19 20.94 12.59
C LYS A 175 -8.29 20.84 11.34
N THR A 176 -7.36 19.89 11.35
CA THR A 176 -6.43 19.67 10.23
C THR A 176 -7.14 18.92 9.07
N ILE A 177 -8.44 18.63 9.23
CA ILE A 177 -9.35 18.02 8.26
C ILE A 177 -10.77 18.53 8.45
#